data_AF-A0A246Q2N6-F1
#
_entry.id   AF-A0A246Q2N6-F1
#
_cell.length_a   1.000
_cell.length_b   1.000
_cell.length_c   1.000
_cell.angle_alpha   90.00
_cell.angle_beta   90.00
_cell.angle_gamma   90.00
#
_symmetry.space_group_name_H-M   'P 1'
#
loop_
_entity.id
_entity.type
_entity.pdbx_description
1 polymer ?
#
loop_
_entity_poly.entity_id
_entity_poly.type
_entity_poly.pdbx_seq_one_letter_code
_entity_poly.pdbx_strand_id
1 'polypeptide(L)'
;MSKEDLFRSSFDYLYEKQSKKSRTITASDSGSLSLESLQKSANAQGGGRHQGFDLALDVGEYAIQAPIRDWFGKAGLNEGSIGAHPDFQWIEGTDETRLHYITTVFIDIKNSTRLSFLYDLEKVRVIKNSILRAASETVRALDGHVHRFMGDALMAYFGGSGQDRESTCMAAVNCAAMLRLLMKEAIVPGLVRQGCDASDIGFRIGIDYGGDDQVLWSSYGYTAVSEVTATSFYVDVAAKLQSMASKDKTMLGHNLVSYLDLSDAFTAIKTELQNGEPVNVPYLRPNYQLADGTTLNYKIHELDIDKFAKILPIPLGMRQSLASGLKSRPGIEFKAFVETKHGLTPYPSVAWCVDKDSELHFEVSIAPHALDGLRAPLNCLWIRKNYGAEAENASMTADERNTFDVQQSTSARGGLPKKYRWSRDASFRGIHTMEVKISDGNGTVVFSDVIGVHIR
;
A
#
# COMPACT_ATOMS: atom_id res chain seq x y z
N MET A 1 -19.45 -4.42 -13.47
CA MET A 1 -17.97 -4.41 -13.53
C MET A 1 -17.46 -4.95 -12.21
N SER A 2 -16.52 -5.90 -12.21
CA SER A 2 -15.92 -6.39 -10.95
C SER A 2 -15.05 -5.29 -10.31
N LYS A 3 -14.67 -5.44 -9.03
CA LYS A 3 -13.78 -4.48 -8.36
C LYS A 3 -12.38 -4.49 -8.99
N GLU A 4 -11.95 -5.66 -9.45
CA GLU A 4 -10.71 -5.87 -10.19
C GLU A 4 -10.75 -5.14 -11.54
N ASP A 5 -11.86 -5.23 -12.27
CA ASP A 5 -12.03 -4.50 -13.54
C ASP A 5 -12.10 -2.98 -13.32
N LEU A 6 -12.77 -2.54 -12.24
CA LEU A 6 -12.80 -1.12 -11.84
C LEU A 6 -11.38 -0.62 -11.54
N PHE A 7 -10.59 -1.39 -10.79
CA PHE A 7 -9.20 -1.05 -10.48
C PHE A 7 -8.33 -0.97 -11.74
N ARG A 8 -8.42 -1.95 -12.66
CA ARG A 8 -7.63 -1.98 -13.91
C ARG A 8 -7.98 -0.87 -14.89
N SER A 9 -9.25 -0.46 -14.94
CA SER A 9 -9.72 0.63 -15.81
C SER A 9 -9.62 2.02 -15.16
N SER A 10 -9.32 2.09 -13.86
CA SER A 10 -9.31 3.34 -13.08
C SER A 10 -8.44 4.44 -13.68
N PHE A 11 -7.28 4.09 -14.22
CA PHE A 11 -6.35 5.07 -14.81
C PHE A 11 -6.89 5.69 -16.10
N ASP A 12 -7.63 4.93 -16.92
CA ASP A 12 -8.21 5.46 -18.17
C ASP A 12 -9.20 6.59 -17.86
N TYR A 13 -10.07 6.40 -16.85
CA TYR A 13 -11.00 7.44 -16.40
C TYR A 13 -10.27 8.70 -15.90
N LEU A 14 -9.19 8.53 -15.12
CA LEU A 14 -8.39 9.65 -14.63
C LEU A 14 -7.74 10.41 -15.80
N TYR A 15 -7.15 9.69 -16.75
CA TYR A 15 -6.46 10.26 -17.90
C TYR A 15 -7.41 11.04 -18.80
N GLU A 16 -8.57 10.47 -19.15
CA GLU A 16 -9.57 11.11 -19.99
C GLU A 16 -10.15 12.38 -19.34
N LYS A 17 -10.41 12.34 -18.03
CA LYS A 17 -10.92 13.50 -17.26
C LYS A 17 -9.90 14.63 -17.25
N GLN A 18 -8.59 14.33 -17.22
CA GLN A 18 -7.53 15.34 -17.32
C GLN A 18 -7.39 15.91 -18.72
N SER A 19 -7.44 15.07 -19.75
CA SER A 19 -7.36 15.50 -21.15
C SER A 19 -8.49 16.48 -21.49
N LYS A 20 -9.74 16.21 -21.07
CA LYS A 20 -10.90 17.09 -21.30
C LYS A 20 -10.84 18.42 -20.55
N LYS A 21 -10.10 18.52 -19.44
CA LYS A 21 -9.98 19.74 -18.61
C LYS A 21 -8.83 20.64 -19.03
N SER A 22 -8.02 20.24 -20.01
CA SER A 22 -6.83 20.99 -20.39
C SER A 22 -7.18 22.09 -21.41
N ARG A 23 -6.97 23.35 -21.01
CA ARG A 23 -7.00 24.53 -21.89
C ARG A 23 -5.86 25.45 -21.47
N THR A 24 -4.88 25.62 -22.34
CA THR A 24 -3.75 26.51 -22.11
C THR A 24 -4.14 27.95 -22.48
N ILE A 25 -4.06 28.87 -21.52
CA ILE A 25 -4.29 30.30 -21.75
C ILE A 25 -2.96 30.93 -22.16
N THR A 26 -2.95 31.62 -23.30
CA THR A 26 -1.75 32.31 -23.80
C THR A 26 -1.74 33.78 -23.37
N ALA A 27 -0.58 34.44 -23.39
CA ALA A 27 -0.46 35.86 -23.02
C ALA A 27 -1.40 36.79 -23.83
N SER A 28 -1.77 36.39 -25.06
CA SER A 28 -2.73 37.07 -25.93
C SER A 28 -4.19 36.94 -25.52
N ASP A 29 -4.55 35.98 -24.65
CA ASP A 29 -5.93 35.76 -24.20
C ASP A 29 -6.35 36.67 -23.02
N SER A 30 -5.40 37.45 -22.49
CA SER A 30 -5.56 38.31 -21.31
C SER A 30 -6.60 39.44 -21.47
N GLY A 31 -6.95 39.81 -22.70
CA GLY A 31 -7.90 40.91 -22.98
C GLY A 31 -9.38 40.55 -22.87
N SER A 32 -9.76 39.27 -22.72
CA SER A 32 -11.16 38.81 -22.77
C SER A 32 -11.72 38.25 -21.45
N LEU A 33 -10.93 38.26 -20.37
CA LEU A 33 -11.35 37.78 -19.05
C LEU A 33 -12.32 38.78 -18.38
N SER A 34 -13.54 38.85 -18.90
CA SER A 34 -14.63 39.63 -18.33
C SER A 34 -15.45 38.80 -17.32
N LEU A 35 -15.59 39.35 -16.10
CA LEU A 35 -16.51 39.08 -14.99
C LEU A 35 -16.85 37.64 -14.54
N GLU A 36 -16.93 36.62 -15.40
CA GLU A 36 -17.40 35.27 -15.03
C GLU A 36 -16.40 34.48 -14.16
N SER A 37 -15.11 34.72 -14.33
CA SER A 37 -14.06 34.06 -13.52
C SER A 37 -13.98 34.59 -12.09
N LEU A 38 -14.35 35.86 -11.87
CA LEU A 38 -14.38 36.48 -10.54
C LEU A 38 -15.61 36.08 -9.71
N GLN A 39 -16.73 35.76 -10.36
CA GLN A 39 -17.93 35.28 -9.65
C GLN A 39 -17.78 33.86 -9.09
N LYS A 40 -16.94 32.99 -9.69
CA LYS A 40 -16.69 31.64 -9.16
C LYS A 40 -15.78 31.62 -7.93
N SER A 41 -14.85 32.57 -7.81
CA SER A 41 -13.96 32.68 -6.64
C SER A 41 -14.63 33.36 -5.44
N ALA A 42 -15.56 34.29 -5.66
CA ALA A 42 -16.29 34.96 -4.57
C ALA A 42 -17.25 34.01 -3.80
N ASN A 43 -17.81 32.99 -4.47
CA ASN A 43 -18.69 32.01 -3.82
C ASN A 43 -17.94 30.93 -3.02
N ALA A 44 -16.61 30.87 -3.08
CA ALA A 44 -15.81 29.89 -2.34
C ALA A 44 -15.36 30.39 -0.94
N GLN A 45 -15.63 31.66 -0.58
CA GLN A 45 -15.27 32.24 0.72
C GLN A 45 -16.45 32.48 1.68
N GLY A 46 -17.62 31.89 1.41
CA GLY A 46 -18.77 31.94 2.32
C GLY A 46 -18.93 30.63 3.09
N GLY A 47 -18.57 30.61 4.37
CA GLY A 47 -18.90 29.50 5.26
C GLY A 47 -20.40 29.23 5.31
N GLY A 48 -20.80 27.98 5.05
CA GLY A 48 -22.20 27.56 5.08
C GLY A 48 -22.35 26.05 5.02
N ARG A 49 -22.94 25.48 6.09
CA ARG A 49 -23.42 24.10 6.27
C ARG A 49 -23.64 23.33 4.97
N HIS A 50 -22.94 22.20 4.83
CA HIS A 50 -23.29 21.15 3.87
C HIS A 50 -24.66 20.55 4.24
N GLN A 51 -25.73 21.05 3.62
CA GLN A 51 -26.96 20.31 3.44
C GLN A 51 -26.79 19.39 2.23
N GLY A 52 -27.17 18.13 2.42
CA GLY A 52 -27.04 17.05 1.46
C GLY A 52 -27.56 17.42 0.08
N PHE A 53 -26.69 17.29 -0.91
CA PHE A 53 -27.09 17.07 -2.28
C PHE A 53 -26.79 15.61 -2.59
N ASP A 54 -27.87 14.87 -2.80
CA ASP A 54 -27.90 13.53 -3.37
C ASP A 54 -27.34 13.64 -4.81
N LEU A 55 -26.02 13.54 -4.94
CA LEU A 55 -25.30 13.55 -6.21
C LEU A 55 -24.99 12.09 -6.56
N ALA A 56 -25.55 11.64 -7.68
CA ALA A 56 -25.14 10.40 -8.32
C ALA A 56 -23.59 10.34 -8.37
N LEU A 57 -23.01 9.40 -7.63
CA LEU A 57 -21.58 9.19 -7.51
C LEU A 57 -20.93 9.14 -8.89
N ASP A 58 -20.01 10.07 -9.18
CA ASP A 58 -19.14 10.01 -10.35
C ASP A 58 -18.27 8.76 -10.21
N VAL A 59 -18.66 7.68 -10.91
CA VAL A 59 -18.07 6.33 -10.81
C VAL A 59 -16.54 6.35 -11.03
N GLY A 60 -16.01 7.39 -11.69
CA GLY A 60 -14.57 7.56 -11.92
C GLY A 60 -13.78 8.22 -10.79
N GLU A 61 -14.41 8.91 -9.83
CA GLU A 61 -13.68 9.71 -8.83
C GLU A 61 -12.97 8.87 -7.76
N TYR A 62 -13.49 7.67 -7.47
CA TYR A 62 -12.96 6.76 -6.44
C TYR A 62 -12.66 5.35 -6.97
N ALA A 63 -12.49 5.20 -8.28
CA ALA A 63 -12.26 3.90 -8.93
C ALA A 63 -11.02 3.15 -8.43
N ILE A 64 -10.03 3.87 -7.89
CA ILE A 64 -8.86 3.29 -7.22
C ILE A 64 -9.18 3.01 -5.75
N GLN A 65 -9.77 3.98 -5.07
CA GLN A 65 -9.93 3.94 -3.62
C GLN A 65 -10.90 2.83 -3.17
N ALA A 66 -12.05 2.70 -3.84
CA ALA A 66 -13.10 1.80 -3.40
C ALA A 66 -12.69 0.31 -3.42
N PRO A 67 -12.05 -0.24 -4.49
CA PRO A 67 -11.55 -1.61 -4.47
C PRO A 67 -10.52 -1.86 -3.36
N ILE A 68 -9.56 -0.94 -3.19
CA ILE A 68 -8.50 -1.09 -2.18
C ILE A 68 -9.11 -1.08 -0.78
N ARG A 69 -9.98 -0.13 -0.47
CA ARG A 69 -10.60 -0.05 0.87
C ARG A 69 -11.37 -1.32 1.21
N ASP A 70 -12.12 -1.86 0.25
CA ASP A 70 -12.83 -3.12 0.44
C ASP A 70 -11.90 -4.31 0.72
N TRP A 71 -10.84 -4.47 -0.08
CA TRP A 71 -9.85 -5.52 0.10
C TRP A 71 -9.15 -5.44 1.47
N PHE A 72 -8.87 -4.22 1.93
CA PHE A 72 -8.25 -3.97 3.22
C PHE A 72 -9.26 -3.86 4.38
N GLY A 73 -10.56 -4.14 4.16
CA GLY A 73 -11.58 -4.08 5.21
C GLY A 73 -11.83 -2.69 5.81
N LYS A 74 -11.52 -1.62 5.06
CA LYS A 74 -11.66 -0.23 5.50
C LYS A 74 -13.05 0.32 5.14
N ALA A 75 -13.68 0.99 6.10
CA ALA A 75 -15.02 1.55 5.93
C ALA A 75 -14.99 2.92 5.24
N GLY A 76 -16.07 3.23 4.50
CA GLY A 76 -16.28 4.54 3.87
C GLY A 76 -15.24 4.91 2.81
N LEU A 77 -15.21 6.19 2.44
CA LEU A 77 -14.15 6.80 1.64
C LEU A 77 -13.34 7.75 2.53
N ASN A 78 -12.05 7.85 2.27
CA ASN A 78 -11.20 8.88 2.86
C ASN A 78 -11.30 10.15 2.00
N GLU A 79 -11.94 11.18 2.55
CA GLU A 79 -12.15 12.49 1.91
C GLU A 79 -11.08 13.53 2.26
N GLY A 80 -9.97 13.10 2.87
CA GLY A 80 -8.88 13.98 3.33
C GLY A 80 -8.33 14.89 2.23
N SER A 81 -8.15 16.16 2.57
CA SER A 81 -7.56 17.17 1.69
C SER A 81 -6.05 17.05 1.63
N ILE A 82 -5.44 17.65 0.61
CA ILE A 82 -3.99 17.80 0.52
C ILE A 82 -3.55 19.00 1.37
N GLY A 83 -2.48 18.87 2.14
CA GLY A 83 -1.89 19.98 2.90
C GLY A 83 -1.43 19.57 4.30
N ALA A 84 -1.55 20.50 5.25
CA ALA A 84 -1.26 20.25 6.66
C ALA A 84 -2.05 19.03 7.16
N HIS A 85 -1.39 18.20 7.97
CA HIS A 85 -2.04 17.05 8.58
C HIS A 85 -3.13 17.52 9.56
N PRO A 86 -4.37 17.00 9.50
CA PRO A 86 -5.50 17.52 10.28
C PRO A 86 -5.24 17.60 11.79
N ASP A 87 -4.57 16.58 12.35
CA ASP A 87 -4.26 16.52 13.79
C ASP A 87 -3.24 17.58 14.27
N PHE A 88 -2.54 18.23 13.33
CA PHE A 88 -1.50 19.22 13.59
C PHE A 88 -1.82 20.58 12.95
N GLN A 89 -2.96 20.71 12.26
CA GLN A 89 -3.33 21.95 11.56
C GLN A 89 -3.44 23.15 12.51
N TRP A 90 -3.81 22.93 13.78
CA TRP A 90 -3.88 23.98 14.80
C TRP A 90 -2.53 24.65 15.11
N ILE A 91 -1.40 24.07 14.68
CA ILE A 91 -0.06 24.65 14.82
C ILE A 91 0.20 25.74 13.76
N GLU A 92 -0.54 25.73 12.64
CA GLU A 92 -0.30 26.60 11.50
C GLU A 92 -0.27 28.09 11.88
N GLY A 93 0.84 28.77 11.57
CA GLY A 93 1.02 30.20 11.87
C GLY A 93 1.30 30.53 13.34
N THR A 94 1.52 29.52 14.19
CA THR A 94 1.91 29.66 15.60
C THR A 94 3.36 29.24 15.84
N ASP A 95 3.91 29.58 17.01
CA ASP A 95 5.22 29.09 17.49
C ASP A 95 5.10 27.79 18.31
N GLU A 96 3.90 27.22 18.40
CA GLU A 96 3.66 25.97 19.12
C GLU A 96 4.32 24.79 18.40
N THR A 97 4.71 23.77 19.16
CA THR A 97 5.28 22.54 18.60
C THR A 97 4.69 21.32 19.27
N ARG A 98 4.73 20.18 18.57
CA ARG A 98 4.26 18.90 19.12
C ARG A 98 5.15 17.74 18.73
N LEU A 99 5.63 17.02 19.73
CA LEU A 99 6.25 15.72 19.55
C LEU A 99 5.16 14.68 19.28
N HIS A 100 5.23 14.01 18.13
CA HIS A 100 4.27 12.95 17.76
C HIS A 100 4.79 12.10 16.61
N TYR A 101 4.66 10.77 16.75
CA TYR A 101 5.13 9.81 15.76
C TYR A 101 4.54 10.07 14.36
N ILE A 102 5.28 9.66 13.32
CA ILE A 102 4.72 9.56 11.97
C ILE A 102 5.53 8.59 11.11
N THR A 103 4.84 7.86 10.22
CA THR A 103 5.48 7.17 9.11
C THR A 103 5.40 8.04 7.87
N THR A 104 6.53 8.36 7.26
CA THR A 104 6.59 9.20 6.07
C THR A 104 6.82 8.35 4.83
N VAL A 105 6.05 8.60 3.78
CA VAL A 105 6.19 7.97 2.46
C VAL A 105 6.51 9.06 1.44
N PHE A 106 7.63 8.90 0.72
CA PHE A 106 7.95 9.67 -0.48
C PHE A 106 7.79 8.79 -1.71
N ILE A 107 7.05 9.28 -2.69
CA ILE A 107 6.79 8.60 -3.97
C ILE A 107 7.23 9.52 -5.09
N ASP A 108 7.98 9.01 -6.05
CA ASP A 108 8.47 9.75 -7.22
C ASP A 108 8.22 8.95 -8.50
N ILE A 109 7.92 9.66 -9.59
CA ILE A 109 7.75 9.05 -10.91
C ILE A 109 9.13 8.91 -11.57
N LYS A 110 9.63 7.68 -11.66
CA LYS A 110 10.89 7.39 -12.34
C LYS A 110 10.81 7.85 -13.81
N ASN A 111 11.85 8.56 -14.23
CA ASN A 111 12.04 9.06 -15.59
C ASN A 111 10.94 10.03 -16.07
N SER A 112 10.23 10.69 -15.17
CA SER A 112 9.20 11.68 -15.56
C SER A 112 9.78 12.84 -16.40
N THR A 113 11.03 13.23 -16.15
CA THR A 113 11.71 14.29 -16.93
C THR A 113 11.90 13.90 -18.39
N ARG A 114 12.08 12.60 -18.67
CA ARG A 114 12.23 12.11 -20.05
C ARG A 114 10.96 12.34 -20.87
N LEU A 115 9.79 12.37 -20.23
CA LEU A 115 8.51 12.63 -20.91
C LEU A 115 8.52 13.98 -21.64
N SER A 116 9.19 15.00 -21.09
CA SER A 116 9.31 16.33 -21.71
C SER A 116 10.09 16.35 -23.03
N PHE A 117 10.87 15.31 -23.32
CA PHE A 117 11.56 15.15 -24.60
C PHE A 117 10.78 14.30 -25.59
N LEU A 118 9.75 13.58 -25.13
CA LEU A 118 8.95 12.65 -25.94
C LEU A 118 7.59 13.22 -26.33
N TYR A 119 7.04 14.11 -25.51
CA TYR A 119 5.69 14.64 -25.66
C TYR A 119 5.65 16.15 -25.43
N ASP A 120 4.62 16.81 -25.96
CA ASP A 120 4.35 18.21 -25.64
C ASP A 120 4.02 18.42 -24.15
N LEU A 121 4.16 19.66 -23.68
CA LEU A 121 3.99 20.00 -22.25
C LEU A 121 2.59 19.70 -21.73
N GLU A 122 1.57 19.78 -22.58
CA GLU A 122 0.18 19.50 -22.20
C GLU A 122 -0.02 18.01 -21.94
N LYS A 123 0.45 17.15 -22.84
CA LYS A 123 0.44 15.70 -22.68
C LYS A 123 1.31 15.26 -21.51
N VAL A 124 2.50 15.85 -21.32
CA VAL A 124 3.34 15.58 -20.15
C VAL A 124 2.61 15.91 -18.85
N ARG A 125 1.96 17.08 -18.78
CA ARG A 125 1.16 17.49 -17.62
C ARG A 125 0.03 16.51 -17.35
N VAL A 126 -0.71 16.09 -18.38
CA VAL A 126 -1.80 15.10 -18.25
C VAL A 126 -1.28 13.77 -17.72
N ILE A 127 -0.16 13.26 -18.25
CA ILE A 127 0.47 12.01 -17.80
C ILE A 127 0.88 12.13 -16.33
N LYS A 128 1.71 13.13 -15.98
CA LYS A 128 2.23 13.30 -14.61
C LYS A 128 1.10 13.48 -13.61
N ASN A 129 0.13 14.35 -13.89
CA ASN A 129 -0.99 14.62 -12.99
C ASN A 129 -1.90 13.39 -12.83
N SER A 130 -2.12 12.60 -13.88
CA SER A 130 -2.93 11.37 -13.78
C SER A 130 -2.24 10.32 -12.91
N ILE A 131 -0.92 10.15 -13.05
CA ILE A 131 -0.14 9.22 -12.21
C ILE A 131 -0.12 9.70 -10.75
N LEU A 132 0.13 10.98 -10.50
CA LEU A 132 0.15 11.55 -9.14
C LEU A 132 -1.22 11.46 -8.45
N ARG A 133 -2.32 11.70 -9.19
CA ARG A 133 -3.68 11.48 -8.68
C ARG A 133 -3.93 10.01 -8.34
N ALA A 134 -3.50 9.10 -9.20
CA ALA A 134 -3.65 7.67 -8.96
C ALA A 134 -2.87 7.22 -7.70
N ALA A 135 -1.67 7.78 -7.49
CA ALA A 135 -0.89 7.56 -6.29
C ALA A 135 -1.56 8.16 -5.04
N SER A 136 -2.05 9.39 -5.13
CA SER A 136 -2.79 10.09 -4.07
C SER A 136 -4.03 9.30 -3.62
N GLU A 137 -4.81 8.76 -4.56
CA GLU A 137 -5.98 7.93 -4.23
C GLU A 137 -5.58 6.63 -3.54
N THR A 138 -4.43 6.05 -3.88
CA THR A 138 -3.91 4.84 -3.21
C THR A 138 -3.48 5.13 -1.77
N VAL A 139 -2.82 6.26 -1.54
CA VAL A 139 -2.46 6.73 -0.18
C VAL A 139 -3.73 6.88 0.67
N ARG A 140 -4.73 7.61 0.15
CA ARG A 140 -6.01 7.81 0.85
C ARG A 140 -6.77 6.51 1.07
N ALA A 141 -6.71 5.58 0.13
CA ALA A 141 -7.32 4.26 0.27
C ALA A 141 -6.81 3.48 1.49
N LEU A 142 -5.57 3.75 1.91
CA LEU A 142 -4.95 3.11 3.06
C LEU A 142 -4.89 4.00 4.31
N ASP A 143 -5.73 5.05 4.32
CA ASP A 143 -5.84 6.04 5.39
C ASP A 143 -4.58 6.89 5.62
N GLY A 144 -3.71 6.99 4.60
CA GLY A 144 -2.64 7.98 4.59
C GLY A 144 -3.15 9.38 4.24
N HIS A 145 -2.42 10.39 4.71
CA HIS A 145 -2.66 11.80 4.44
C HIS A 145 -1.66 12.33 3.43
N VAL A 146 -2.14 12.90 2.32
CA VAL A 146 -1.25 13.49 1.30
C VAL A 146 -0.85 14.89 1.75
N HIS A 147 0.43 15.09 2.05
CA HIS A 147 0.91 16.38 2.52
C HIS A 147 1.07 17.37 1.37
N ARG A 148 1.82 17.00 0.33
CA ARG A 148 2.08 17.87 -0.84
C ARG A 148 2.56 17.11 -2.06
N PHE A 149 2.39 17.75 -3.21
CA PHE A 149 3.07 17.40 -4.46
C PHE A 149 4.31 18.27 -4.63
N MET A 150 5.42 17.67 -5.06
CA MET A 150 6.68 18.38 -5.34
C MET A 150 7.11 18.04 -6.77
N GLY A 151 6.49 18.70 -7.75
CA GLY A 151 6.70 18.40 -9.17
C GLY A 151 6.13 17.03 -9.55
N ASP A 152 6.99 16.04 -9.75
CA ASP A 152 6.67 14.64 -10.06
C ASP A 152 6.74 13.69 -8.85
N ALA A 153 6.91 14.27 -7.65
CA ALA A 153 6.89 13.54 -6.39
C ALA A 153 5.65 13.87 -5.54
N LEU A 154 5.30 12.94 -4.66
CA LEU A 154 4.25 13.02 -3.65
C LEU A 154 4.85 12.67 -2.28
N MET A 155 4.56 13.49 -1.28
CA MET A 155 4.86 13.21 0.13
C MET A 155 3.56 12.92 0.87
N ALA A 156 3.55 11.84 1.63
CA ALA A 156 2.42 11.42 2.44
C ALA A 156 2.84 10.98 3.83
N TYR A 157 1.89 11.08 4.75
CA TYR A 157 2.03 10.67 6.14
C TYR A 157 1.04 9.55 6.46
N PHE A 158 1.48 8.56 7.22
CA PHE A 158 0.63 7.54 7.82
C PHE A 158 0.83 7.62 9.34
N GLY A 159 -0.29 7.65 10.06
CA GLY A 159 -0.31 7.92 11.49
C GLY A 159 -1.13 9.16 11.83
N GLY A 160 -1.32 9.39 13.12
CA GLY A 160 -2.13 10.49 13.62
C GLY A 160 -2.57 10.25 15.05
N SER A 161 -3.17 11.27 15.65
CA SER A 161 -3.76 11.18 16.98
C SER A 161 -4.90 10.16 16.97
N GLY A 162 -4.82 9.15 17.84
CA GLY A 162 -5.86 8.13 17.97
C GLY A 162 -5.82 6.99 16.94
N GLN A 163 -4.85 7.00 16.03
CA GLN A 163 -4.61 5.86 15.14
C GLN A 163 -3.65 4.86 15.78
N ASP A 164 -3.80 3.58 15.44
CA ASP A 164 -2.85 2.55 15.84
C ASP A 164 -1.52 2.68 15.09
N ARG A 165 -0.43 2.88 15.84
CA ARG A 165 0.90 3.17 15.30
C ARG A 165 1.40 2.08 14.35
N GLU A 166 1.36 0.83 14.80
CA GLU A 166 1.90 -0.28 14.02
C GLU A 166 1.04 -0.57 12.79
N SER A 167 -0.28 -0.46 12.91
CA SER A 167 -1.17 -0.63 11.75
C SER A 167 -0.96 0.48 10.73
N THR A 168 -0.68 1.72 11.15
CA THR A 168 -0.38 2.82 10.21
C THR A 168 0.99 2.66 9.55
N CYS A 169 1.99 2.16 10.27
CA CYS A 169 3.28 1.76 9.70
C CYS A 169 3.10 0.66 8.64
N MET A 170 2.31 -0.37 8.95
CA MET A 170 1.99 -1.46 8.02
C MET A 170 1.18 -0.94 6.82
N ALA A 171 0.25 -0.01 7.03
CA ALA A 171 -0.51 0.63 5.96
C ALA A 171 0.39 1.38 4.96
N ALA A 172 1.48 2.01 5.41
CA ALA A 172 2.46 2.62 4.53
C ALA A 172 3.20 1.59 3.66
N VAL A 173 3.62 0.45 4.24
CA VAL A 173 4.24 -0.65 3.49
C VAL A 173 3.26 -1.25 2.47
N ASN A 174 2.01 -1.48 2.89
CA ASN A 174 0.92 -1.91 2.02
C ASN A 174 0.67 -0.90 0.89
N CYS A 175 0.78 0.41 1.15
CA CYS A 175 0.61 1.45 0.14
C CYS A 175 1.66 1.33 -0.95
N ALA A 176 2.93 1.13 -0.57
CA ALA A 176 3.98 0.94 -1.55
C ALA A 176 3.78 -0.30 -2.43
N ALA A 177 3.32 -1.40 -1.83
CA ALA A 177 2.98 -2.61 -2.55
C ALA A 177 1.77 -2.43 -3.50
N MET A 178 0.75 -1.68 -3.07
CA MET A 178 -0.41 -1.34 -3.89
C MET A 178 -0.07 -0.38 -5.03
N LEU A 179 0.85 0.57 -4.82
CA LEU A 179 1.34 1.45 -5.87
C LEU A 179 2.09 0.68 -6.97
N ARG A 180 2.87 -0.34 -6.58
CA ARG A 180 3.48 -1.26 -7.55
C ARG A 180 2.44 -1.99 -8.38
N LEU A 181 1.40 -2.50 -7.72
CA LEU A 181 0.30 -3.18 -8.39
C LEU A 181 -0.45 -2.24 -9.35
N LEU A 182 -0.76 -1.04 -8.89
CA LEU A 182 -1.42 0.00 -9.69
C LEU A 182 -0.61 0.37 -10.92
N MET A 183 0.71 0.51 -10.78
CA MET A 183 1.62 0.76 -11.90
C MET A 183 1.52 -0.34 -12.96
N LYS A 184 1.56 -1.60 -12.53
CA LYS A 184 1.55 -2.78 -13.42
C LYS A 184 0.20 -3.02 -14.09
N GLU A 185 -0.90 -2.95 -13.34
CA GLU A 185 -2.23 -3.42 -13.79
C GLU A 185 -3.11 -2.30 -14.35
N ALA A 186 -2.86 -1.03 -13.99
CA ALA A 186 -3.70 0.09 -14.41
C ALA A 186 -2.92 1.16 -15.19
N ILE A 187 -1.83 1.70 -14.62
CA ILE A 187 -1.13 2.88 -15.19
C ILE A 187 -0.41 2.52 -16.50
N VAL A 188 0.48 1.52 -16.49
CA VAL A 188 1.23 1.12 -17.69
C VAL A 188 0.28 0.68 -18.82
N PRO A 189 -0.70 -0.21 -18.59
CA PRO A 189 -1.66 -0.58 -19.63
C PRO A 189 -2.47 0.60 -20.15
N GLY A 190 -2.90 1.51 -19.28
CA GLY A 190 -3.65 2.70 -19.68
C GLY A 190 -2.82 3.66 -20.53
N LEU A 191 -1.58 3.93 -20.13
CA LEU A 191 -0.66 4.75 -20.92
C LEU A 191 -0.38 4.15 -22.30
N VAL A 192 -0.20 2.83 -22.39
CA VAL A 192 -0.03 2.13 -23.68
C VAL A 192 -1.26 2.28 -24.57
N ARG A 193 -2.48 2.15 -24.02
CA ARG A 193 -3.74 2.40 -24.76
C ARG A 193 -3.82 3.83 -25.30
N GLN A 194 -3.24 4.80 -24.59
CA GLN A 194 -3.16 6.21 -25.01
C GLN A 194 -1.95 6.52 -25.92
N GLY A 195 -1.27 5.48 -26.45
CA GLY A 195 -0.12 5.62 -27.34
C GLY A 195 1.11 6.22 -26.68
N CYS A 196 1.27 6.04 -25.36
CA CYS A 196 2.46 6.46 -24.63
C CYS A 196 3.43 5.30 -24.42
N ASP A 197 4.73 5.55 -24.57
CA ASP A 197 5.77 4.61 -24.17
C ASP A 197 5.92 4.67 -22.65
N ALA A 198 5.44 3.62 -21.98
CA ALA A 198 5.45 3.49 -20.53
C ALA A 198 6.52 2.51 -20.03
N SER A 199 7.41 2.02 -20.90
CA SER A 199 8.42 1.01 -20.56
C SER A 199 9.34 1.43 -19.41
N ASP A 200 9.63 2.72 -19.32
CA ASP A 200 10.56 3.30 -18.35
C ASP A 200 9.89 4.13 -17.25
N ILE A 201 8.56 4.17 -17.22
CA ILE A 201 7.77 4.80 -16.16
C ILE A 201 7.61 3.80 -15.02
N GLY A 202 7.76 4.27 -13.79
CA GLY A 202 7.56 3.46 -12.60
C GLY A 202 7.58 4.32 -11.36
N PHE A 203 7.35 3.72 -10.19
CA PHE A 203 7.49 4.42 -8.92
C PHE A 203 8.85 4.19 -8.29
N ARG A 204 9.40 5.22 -7.65
CA ARG A 204 10.45 5.10 -6.65
C ARG A 204 9.83 5.46 -5.31
N ILE A 205 9.95 4.59 -4.32
CA ILE A 205 9.29 4.78 -3.02
C ILE A 205 10.31 4.68 -1.90
N GLY A 206 10.25 5.60 -0.94
CA GLY A 206 11.02 5.57 0.29
C GLY A 206 10.09 5.74 1.49
N ILE A 207 10.27 4.89 2.50
CA ILE A 207 9.46 4.90 3.72
C ILE A 207 10.36 4.83 4.94
N ASP A 208 10.08 5.69 5.92
CA ASP A 208 10.65 5.54 7.24
C ASP A 208 9.67 5.98 8.33
N TYR A 209 9.93 5.54 9.56
CA TYR A 209 9.13 5.82 10.74
C TYR A 209 9.98 6.57 11.77
N GLY A 210 9.41 7.59 12.39
CA GLY A 210 9.95 8.21 13.59
C GLY A 210 8.93 8.10 14.74
N GLY A 211 9.42 7.74 15.93
CA GLY A 211 8.63 7.68 17.16
C GLY A 211 8.25 9.06 17.70
N ASP A 212 7.49 9.10 18.80
CA ASP A 212 6.96 10.34 19.38
C ASP A 212 8.04 11.36 19.73
N ASP A 213 9.12 10.89 20.35
CA ASP A 213 10.26 11.70 20.78
C ASP A 213 11.24 12.01 19.63
N GLN A 214 10.98 11.49 18.43
CA GLN A 214 11.87 11.60 17.27
C GLN A 214 11.31 12.51 16.18
N VAL A 215 10.07 12.97 16.30
CA VAL A 215 9.36 13.75 15.28
C VAL A 215 8.73 14.97 15.90
N LEU A 216 9.22 16.15 15.51
CA LEU A 216 8.70 17.44 15.95
C LEU A 216 7.83 18.05 14.85
N TRP A 217 6.56 18.27 15.15
CA TRP A 217 5.65 19.04 14.31
C TRP A 217 5.73 20.51 14.68
N SER A 218 5.88 21.36 13.67
CA SER A 218 5.89 22.82 13.83
C SER A 218 5.41 23.53 12.57
N SER A 219 5.07 24.81 12.70
CA SER A 219 4.77 25.69 11.57
C SER A 219 6.06 26.32 11.04
N TYR A 220 6.34 26.14 9.76
CA TYR A 220 7.42 26.82 9.04
C TYR A 220 6.87 27.97 8.20
N GLY A 221 7.59 29.07 8.11
CA GLY A 221 7.20 30.23 7.31
C GLY A 221 6.76 31.44 8.16
N TYR A 222 6.01 32.35 7.55
CA TYR A 222 5.47 33.55 8.21
C TYR A 222 3.98 33.36 8.50
N THR A 223 3.40 34.15 9.41
CA THR A 223 2.00 33.99 9.84
C THR A 223 0.97 33.93 8.70
N ALA A 224 1.20 34.64 7.58
CA ALA A 224 0.30 34.65 6.42
C ALA A 224 0.65 33.60 5.34
N VAL A 225 1.84 33.01 5.41
CA VAL A 225 2.37 32.04 4.44
C VAL A 225 3.20 31.02 5.22
N SER A 226 2.52 30.02 5.77
CA SER A 226 3.10 28.97 6.58
C SER A 226 2.73 27.58 6.10
N GLU A 227 3.47 26.59 6.57
CA GLU A 227 3.23 25.17 6.32
C GLU A 227 3.52 24.39 7.61
N VAL A 228 2.56 23.58 8.05
CA VAL A 228 2.78 22.62 9.14
C VAL A 228 3.48 21.39 8.57
N THR A 229 4.68 21.10 9.07
CA THR A 229 5.48 19.95 8.62
C THR A 229 6.12 19.23 9.80
N ALA A 230 6.40 17.95 9.60
CA ALA A 230 7.18 17.15 10.52
C ALA A 230 8.68 17.37 10.27
N THR A 231 9.43 17.63 11.33
CA THR A 231 10.88 17.75 11.33
C THR A 231 11.47 16.56 12.09
N SER A 232 12.22 15.73 11.36
CA SER A 232 12.85 14.53 11.91
C SER A 232 13.92 14.01 10.96
N PHE A 233 14.96 13.39 11.53
CA PHE A 233 15.89 12.57 10.75
C PHE A 233 15.13 11.54 9.88
N TYR A 234 14.14 10.85 10.44
CA TYR A 234 13.41 9.78 9.75
C TYR A 234 12.54 10.32 8.59
N VAL A 235 11.99 11.53 8.73
CA VAL A 235 11.26 12.22 7.64
C VAL A 235 12.21 12.50 6.47
N ASP A 236 13.40 13.04 6.76
CA ASP A 236 14.41 13.33 5.73
C ASP A 236 14.99 12.05 5.09
N VAL A 237 15.11 10.99 5.88
CA VAL A 237 15.57 9.69 5.39
C VAL A 237 14.60 9.10 4.38
N ALA A 238 13.28 9.21 4.59
CA ALA A 238 12.29 8.69 3.64
C ALA A 238 12.50 9.27 2.22
N ALA A 239 12.83 10.56 2.08
CA ALA A 239 13.15 11.18 0.79
C ALA A 239 14.46 10.64 0.17
N LYS A 240 15.49 10.41 0.98
CA LYS A 240 16.77 9.83 0.54
C LYS A 240 16.61 8.37 0.11
N LEU A 241 15.83 7.60 0.86
CA LEU A 241 15.45 6.23 0.52
C LEU A 241 14.73 6.17 -0.82
N GLN A 242 13.78 7.08 -1.06
CA GLN A 242 13.10 7.21 -2.35
C GLN A 242 14.11 7.46 -3.47
N SER A 243 15.09 8.34 -3.25
CA SER A 243 16.12 8.67 -4.24
C SER A 243 17.01 7.46 -4.59
N MET A 244 17.28 6.59 -3.60
CA MET A 244 18.04 5.35 -3.77
C MET A 244 17.24 4.21 -4.41
N ALA A 245 15.91 4.30 -4.43
CA ALA A 245 15.06 3.27 -4.99
C ALA A 245 15.25 3.16 -6.51
N SER A 246 15.35 1.92 -6.99
CA SER A 246 15.31 1.61 -8.43
C SER A 246 13.87 1.66 -8.97
N LYS A 247 13.69 1.55 -10.28
CA LYS A 247 12.35 1.55 -10.90
C LYS A 247 11.48 0.48 -10.25
N ASP A 248 10.33 0.90 -9.76
CA ASP A 248 9.31 0.08 -9.12
C ASP A 248 9.78 -0.66 -7.85
N LYS A 249 10.74 -0.07 -7.14
CA LYS A 249 11.25 -0.55 -5.86
C LYS A 249 10.87 0.37 -4.72
N THR A 250 10.81 -0.22 -3.54
CA THR A 250 10.53 0.47 -2.28
C THR A 250 11.69 0.26 -1.34
N MET A 251 12.23 1.36 -0.84
CA MET A 251 13.27 1.37 0.18
C MET A 251 12.66 1.67 1.55
N LEU A 252 13.07 0.92 2.57
CA LEU A 252 12.59 1.02 3.94
C LEU A 252 13.74 1.40 4.86
N GLY A 253 13.51 2.35 5.76
CA GLY A 253 14.44 2.67 6.82
C GLY A 253 14.49 1.58 7.87
N HIS A 254 15.65 1.36 8.49
CA HIS A 254 15.78 0.32 9.50
C HIS A 254 14.91 0.58 10.73
N ASN A 255 14.61 1.84 11.08
CA ASN A 255 13.72 2.15 12.20
C ASN A 255 12.31 1.60 11.95
N LEU A 256 11.76 1.78 10.74
CA LEU A 256 10.50 1.15 10.34
C LEU A 256 10.57 -0.38 10.38
N VAL A 257 11.61 -0.98 9.80
CA VAL A 257 11.78 -2.45 9.76
C VAL A 257 11.87 -3.04 11.16
N SER A 258 12.64 -2.41 12.04
CA SER A 258 12.79 -2.82 13.44
C SER A 258 11.49 -2.60 14.22
N TYR A 259 10.78 -1.50 13.96
CA TYR A 259 9.54 -1.20 14.65
C TYR A 259 8.45 -2.22 14.32
N LEU A 260 8.33 -2.63 13.05
CA LEU A 260 7.37 -3.64 12.60
C LEU A 260 7.80 -5.10 12.88
N ASP A 261 9.01 -5.33 13.39
CA ASP A 261 9.66 -6.66 13.39
C ASP A 261 9.52 -7.38 12.03
N LEU A 262 9.77 -6.63 10.95
CA LEU A 262 9.64 -7.09 9.57
C LEU A 262 10.86 -7.95 9.20
N SER A 263 10.67 -9.26 9.19
CA SER A 263 11.71 -10.25 8.87
C SER A 263 12.32 -10.07 7.47
N ASP A 264 13.55 -10.56 7.32
CA ASP A 264 14.26 -10.79 6.05
C ASP A 264 13.51 -11.70 5.06
N ALA A 265 12.47 -12.40 5.51
CA ALA A 265 11.52 -13.07 4.64
C ALA A 265 10.70 -12.11 3.77
N PHE A 266 10.63 -10.83 4.11
CA PHE A 266 9.91 -9.80 3.36
C PHE A 266 10.78 -8.61 2.96
N THR A 267 12.06 -8.64 3.31
CA THR A 267 13.04 -7.61 2.94
C THR A 267 14.21 -8.21 2.18
N ALA A 268 14.94 -7.35 1.49
CA ALA A 268 16.15 -7.67 0.76
C ALA A 268 17.20 -6.59 0.99
N ILE A 269 18.47 -6.94 0.78
CA ILE A 269 19.55 -5.96 0.78
C ILE A 269 19.55 -5.25 -0.58
N LYS A 270 19.59 -3.91 -0.57
CA LYS A 270 19.74 -3.13 -1.79
C LYS A 270 21.05 -3.50 -2.48
N THR A 271 20.98 -3.78 -3.78
CA THR A 271 22.15 -4.01 -4.62
C THR A 271 22.23 -3.00 -5.75
N GLU A 272 23.45 -2.65 -6.14
CA GLU A 272 23.74 -1.82 -7.32
C GLU A 272 24.81 -2.49 -8.16
N LEU A 273 24.71 -2.37 -9.48
CA LEU A 273 25.76 -2.85 -10.37
C LEU A 273 26.95 -1.90 -10.32
N GLN A 274 28.11 -2.40 -9.88
CA GLN A 274 29.39 -1.71 -9.95
C GLN A 274 30.35 -2.56 -10.78
N ASN A 275 30.85 -2.02 -11.89
CA ASN A 275 31.68 -2.75 -12.85
C ASN A 275 31.07 -4.08 -13.34
N GLY A 276 29.74 -4.13 -13.45
CA GLY A 276 29.00 -5.32 -13.89
C GLY A 276 28.63 -6.30 -12.78
N GLU A 277 29.15 -6.12 -11.57
CA GLU A 277 28.88 -7.01 -10.42
C GLU A 277 27.87 -6.37 -9.45
N PRO A 278 26.95 -7.16 -8.87
CA PRO A 278 26.03 -6.66 -7.84
C PRO A 278 26.78 -6.44 -6.52
N VAL A 279 26.81 -5.19 -6.07
CA VAL A 279 27.41 -4.79 -4.78
C VAL A 279 26.32 -4.37 -3.81
N ASN A 280 26.42 -4.86 -2.57
CA ASN A 280 25.49 -4.53 -1.49
C ASN A 280 25.61 -3.06 -1.07
N VAL A 281 24.48 -2.42 -0.85
CA VAL A 281 24.34 -1.05 -0.34
C VAL A 281 23.51 -1.10 0.95
N PRO A 282 24.13 -1.51 2.08
CA PRO A 282 23.40 -1.75 3.32
C PRO A 282 23.04 -0.46 4.10
N TYR A 283 23.63 0.67 3.72
CA TYR A 283 23.51 1.93 4.44
C TYR A 283 22.99 3.05 3.54
N LEU A 284 22.29 3.99 4.19
CA LEU A 284 21.79 5.22 3.58
C LEU A 284 22.91 6.02 2.91
N ARG A 285 22.59 6.64 1.77
CA ARG A 285 23.48 7.57 1.06
C ARG A 285 22.81 8.95 0.87
N PRO A 286 23.53 10.06 1.06
CA PRO A 286 24.88 10.11 1.63
C PRO A 286 24.89 9.64 3.09
N ASN A 287 26.05 9.16 3.55
CA ASN A 287 26.23 8.79 4.95
C ASN A 287 26.64 10.03 5.76
N TYR A 288 26.26 10.07 7.04
CA TYR A 288 26.44 11.24 7.90
C TYR A 288 27.55 10.99 8.93
N GLN A 289 28.39 12.00 9.15
CA GLN A 289 29.26 12.05 10.32
C GLN A 289 28.50 12.66 11.49
N LEU A 290 28.61 12.01 12.64
CA LEU A 290 28.07 12.50 13.91
C LEU A 290 29.05 13.50 14.54
N ALA A 291 28.57 14.25 15.54
CA ALA A 291 29.36 15.28 16.21
C ALA A 291 30.64 14.74 16.90
N ASP A 292 30.64 13.45 17.24
CA ASP A 292 31.78 12.73 17.83
C ASP A 292 32.78 12.20 16.78
N GLY A 293 32.56 12.48 15.48
CA GLY A 293 33.41 12.04 14.38
C GLY A 293 33.13 10.63 13.87
N THR A 294 32.18 9.89 14.48
CA THR A 294 31.76 8.57 14.01
C THR A 294 30.82 8.67 12.81
N THR A 295 30.64 7.57 12.07
CA THR A 295 29.69 7.51 10.94
C THR A 295 28.38 6.89 11.38
N LEU A 296 27.26 7.51 11.01
CA LEU A 296 25.93 7.07 11.42
C LEU A 296 25.61 5.65 10.92
N ASN A 297 25.99 5.32 9.68
CA ASN A 297 25.74 4.01 9.06
C ASN A 297 24.28 3.55 9.23
N TYR A 298 23.33 4.44 8.93
CA TYR A 298 21.92 4.13 9.05
C TYR A 298 21.55 3.00 8.08
N LYS A 299 21.14 1.85 8.62
CA LYS A 299 20.78 0.67 7.84
C LYS A 299 19.53 0.93 6.99
N ILE A 300 19.50 0.34 5.80
CA ILE A 300 18.37 0.43 4.87
C ILE A 300 18.03 -0.94 4.32
N HIS A 301 16.79 -1.11 3.89
CA HIS A 301 16.26 -2.36 3.36
C HIS A 301 15.49 -2.08 2.05
N GLU A 302 15.47 -3.02 1.14
CA GLU A 302 14.54 -3.02 0.01
C GLU A 302 13.36 -3.94 0.37
N LEU A 303 12.12 -3.54 0.09
CA LEU A 303 10.97 -4.43 0.24
C LEU A 303 11.05 -5.55 -0.80
N ASP A 304 11.04 -6.81 -0.35
CA ASP A 304 10.91 -7.96 -1.25
C ASP A 304 9.45 -8.07 -1.70
N ILE A 305 9.12 -7.28 -2.71
CA ILE A 305 7.73 -7.12 -3.17
C ILE A 305 7.13 -8.42 -3.70
N ASP A 306 7.94 -9.33 -4.25
CA ASP A 306 7.45 -10.60 -4.78
C ASP A 306 7.03 -11.54 -3.64
N LYS A 307 7.70 -11.47 -2.49
CA LYS A 307 7.28 -12.18 -1.28
C LYS A 307 6.15 -11.46 -0.56
N PHE A 308 6.23 -10.14 -0.39
CA PHE A 308 5.21 -9.36 0.32
C PHE A 308 3.87 -9.34 -0.43
N ALA A 309 3.87 -9.30 -1.77
CA ALA A 309 2.65 -9.34 -2.58
C ALA A 309 1.83 -10.63 -2.36
N LYS A 310 2.46 -11.72 -1.88
CA LYS A 310 1.76 -12.96 -1.56
C LYS A 310 0.81 -12.80 -0.40
N ILE A 311 1.09 -11.91 0.53
CA ILE A 311 0.29 -11.69 1.74
C ILE A 311 -0.57 -10.43 1.67
N LEU A 312 -0.66 -9.74 0.52
CA LEU A 312 -1.60 -8.64 0.37
C LEU A 312 -3.05 -9.14 0.45
N PRO A 313 -3.99 -8.38 1.02
CA PRO A 313 -5.39 -8.80 1.15
C PRO A 313 -6.19 -8.59 -0.15
N ILE A 314 -5.55 -8.70 -1.31
CA ILE A 314 -6.18 -8.55 -2.63
C ILE A 314 -6.61 -9.93 -3.18
N PRO A 315 -7.51 -9.96 -4.19
CA PRO A 315 -7.99 -11.20 -4.78
C PRO A 315 -6.86 -12.13 -5.22
N LEU A 316 -6.97 -13.43 -4.89
CA LEU A 316 -5.91 -14.42 -5.15
C LEU A 316 -5.51 -14.51 -6.63
N GLY A 317 -6.47 -14.31 -7.55
CA GLY A 317 -6.18 -14.26 -8.98
C GLY A 317 -5.23 -13.12 -9.37
N MET A 318 -5.29 -11.97 -8.68
CA MET A 318 -4.34 -10.88 -8.85
C MET A 318 -2.99 -11.23 -8.21
N ARG A 319 -2.96 -11.77 -6.98
CA ARG A 319 -1.69 -12.18 -6.35
C ARG A 319 -0.93 -13.21 -7.17
N GLN A 320 -1.63 -14.13 -7.81
CA GLN A 320 -1.04 -15.13 -8.71
C GLN A 320 -0.32 -14.52 -9.92
N SER A 321 -0.71 -13.33 -10.40
CA SER A 321 0.01 -12.63 -11.49
C SER A 321 1.25 -11.88 -11.00
N LEU A 322 1.37 -11.67 -9.69
CA LEU A 322 2.45 -10.91 -9.04
C LEU A 322 3.52 -11.81 -8.47
N ALA A 323 3.13 -12.98 -7.94
CA ALA A 323 4.03 -13.82 -7.17
C ALA A 323 3.84 -15.31 -7.50
N SER A 324 4.96 -16.04 -7.49
CA SER A 324 4.97 -17.49 -7.72
C SER A 324 4.53 -18.28 -6.49
N GLY A 325 4.05 -19.50 -6.71
CA GLY A 325 3.64 -20.43 -5.64
C GLY A 325 2.19 -20.30 -5.17
N LEU A 326 1.44 -19.34 -5.74
CA LEU A 326 0.00 -19.19 -5.50
C LEU A 326 -0.80 -19.86 -6.62
N LYS A 327 -1.96 -20.40 -6.27
CA LYS A 327 -2.87 -21.04 -7.23
C LYS A 327 -4.32 -20.80 -6.81
N SER A 328 -5.03 -20.02 -7.60
CA SER A 328 -6.47 -19.84 -7.46
C SER A 328 -7.25 -21.00 -8.09
N ARG A 329 -8.40 -21.31 -7.48
CA ARG A 329 -9.38 -22.24 -8.02
C ARG A 329 -10.79 -21.74 -7.71
N PRO A 330 -11.66 -21.57 -8.72
CA PRO A 330 -13.05 -21.15 -8.49
C PRO A 330 -13.76 -22.07 -7.49
N GLY A 331 -14.48 -21.46 -6.54
CA GLY A 331 -15.19 -22.18 -5.48
C GLY A 331 -14.32 -22.58 -4.28
N ILE A 332 -13.03 -22.21 -4.23
CA ILE A 332 -12.20 -22.33 -3.03
C ILE A 332 -11.81 -20.93 -2.54
N GLU A 333 -12.10 -20.63 -1.27
CA GLU A 333 -11.73 -19.37 -0.61
C GLU A 333 -10.96 -19.66 0.67
N PHE A 334 -9.95 -18.84 0.96
CA PHE A 334 -9.19 -18.90 2.21
C PHE A 334 -9.27 -17.56 2.93
N LYS A 335 -9.72 -17.57 4.19
CA LYS A 335 -9.95 -16.37 5.01
C LYS A 335 -9.42 -16.56 6.42
N ALA A 336 -9.08 -15.44 7.07
CA ALA A 336 -8.73 -15.40 8.48
C ALA A 336 -9.75 -14.57 9.26
N PHE A 337 -9.88 -14.88 10.53
CA PHE A 337 -10.73 -14.17 11.48
C PHE A 337 -9.99 -14.02 12.81
N VAL A 338 -10.22 -12.92 13.50
CA VAL A 338 -9.77 -12.71 14.88
C VAL A 338 -10.97 -12.89 15.79
N GLU A 339 -10.83 -13.65 16.87
CA GLU A 339 -11.87 -13.73 17.90
C GLU A 339 -11.89 -12.45 18.74
N THR A 340 -13.08 -11.88 18.88
CA THR A 340 -13.32 -10.68 19.66
C THR A 340 -14.49 -10.90 20.62
N LYS A 341 -14.71 -9.96 21.54
CA LYS A 341 -15.89 -9.97 22.43
C LYS A 341 -17.23 -10.00 21.67
N HIS A 342 -17.24 -9.58 20.40
CA HIS A 342 -18.42 -9.55 19.52
C HIS A 342 -18.48 -10.73 18.55
N GLY A 343 -17.62 -11.75 18.75
CA GLY A 343 -17.48 -12.91 17.88
C GLY A 343 -16.34 -12.77 16.87
N LEU A 344 -16.42 -13.55 15.79
CA LEU A 344 -15.39 -13.61 14.76
C LEU A 344 -15.43 -12.38 13.85
N THR A 345 -14.37 -11.59 13.88
CA THR A 345 -14.19 -10.45 12.98
C THR A 345 -13.28 -10.85 11.82
N PRO A 346 -13.68 -10.62 10.54
CA PRO A 346 -12.82 -10.91 9.40
C PRO A 346 -11.48 -10.18 9.52
N TYR A 347 -10.39 -10.89 9.24
CA TYR A 347 -9.03 -10.34 9.22
C TYR A 347 -8.48 -10.41 7.80
N PRO A 348 -8.55 -9.31 7.02
CA PRO A 348 -7.81 -9.20 5.78
C PRO A 348 -6.32 -9.23 6.10
N SER A 349 -5.60 -10.09 5.39
CA SER A 349 -4.16 -10.30 5.52
C SER A 349 -3.39 -8.98 5.64
N VAL A 350 -2.56 -8.85 6.69
CA VAL A 350 -1.73 -7.67 7.03
C VAL A 350 -2.43 -6.29 6.98
N ALA A 351 -3.75 -6.22 7.06
CA ALA A 351 -4.47 -4.94 6.99
C ALA A 351 -4.37 -4.12 8.28
N TRP A 352 -4.21 -4.79 9.42
CA TRP A 352 -3.97 -4.20 10.74
C TRP A 352 -3.25 -5.20 11.65
N CYS A 353 -2.78 -4.71 12.78
CA CYS A 353 -2.10 -5.52 13.79
C CYS A 353 -3.11 -6.23 14.70
N VAL A 354 -2.75 -7.43 15.14
CA VAL A 354 -3.49 -8.17 16.17
C VAL A 354 -2.67 -8.18 17.45
N ASP A 355 -3.34 -8.07 18.60
CA ASP A 355 -2.67 -8.17 19.90
C ASP A 355 -2.14 -9.59 20.13
N LYS A 356 -0.99 -9.70 20.80
CA LYS A 356 -0.57 -11.00 21.34
C LYS A 356 -1.67 -11.67 22.16
N ASP A 357 -1.65 -13.00 22.12
CA ASP A 357 -2.62 -13.87 22.77
C ASP A 357 -4.06 -13.78 22.20
N SER A 358 -4.27 -13.06 21.10
CA SER A 358 -5.52 -13.13 20.34
C SER A 358 -5.68 -14.52 19.70
N GLU A 359 -6.90 -15.06 19.70
CA GLU A 359 -7.22 -16.29 18.98
C GLU A 359 -7.52 -15.98 17.50
N LEU A 360 -6.76 -16.61 16.60
CA LEU A 360 -6.89 -16.48 15.16
C LEU A 360 -7.51 -17.74 14.59
N HIS A 361 -8.47 -17.59 13.67
CA HIS A 361 -9.10 -18.69 12.97
C HIS A 361 -8.87 -18.60 11.47
N PHE A 362 -8.25 -19.62 10.92
CA PHE A 362 -7.99 -19.75 9.48
C PHE A 362 -9.01 -20.72 8.90
N GLU A 363 -9.79 -20.29 7.91
CA GLU A 363 -10.88 -21.05 7.33
C GLU A 363 -10.74 -21.17 5.81
N VAL A 364 -10.67 -22.41 5.31
CA VAL A 364 -10.82 -22.69 3.89
C VAL A 364 -12.24 -23.18 3.62
N SER A 365 -12.93 -22.50 2.70
CA SER A 365 -14.26 -22.85 2.23
C SER A 365 -14.15 -23.48 0.84
N ILE A 366 -14.69 -24.69 0.67
CA ILE A 366 -14.62 -25.46 -0.57
C ILE A 366 -16.03 -25.77 -1.05
N ALA A 367 -16.43 -25.17 -2.18
CA ALA A 367 -17.67 -25.47 -2.87
C ALA A 367 -17.59 -26.86 -3.54
N PRO A 368 -18.68 -27.65 -3.60
CA PRO A 368 -18.64 -28.99 -4.20
C PRO A 368 -18.10 -29.02 -5.64
N HIS A 369 -18.53 -28.06 -6.48
CA HIS A 369 -18.08 -27.96 -7.88
C HIS A 369 -16.58 -27.68 -8.01
N ALA A 370 -15.95 -27.12 -6.97
CA ALA A 370 -14.51 -26.89 -6.96
C ALA A 370 -13.74 -28.22 -6.93
N LEU A 371 -14.36 -29.34 -6.59
CA LEU A 371 -13.69 -30.64 -6.58
C LEU A 371 -13.84 -31.42 -7.90
N ASP A 372 -14.64 -30.90 -8.83
CA ASP A 372 -14.93 -31.58 -10.09
C ASP A 372 -13.65 -31.80 -10.92
N GLY A 373 -13.51 -33.02 -11.43
CA GLY A 373 -12.38 -33.46 -12.25
C GLY A 373 -11.07 -33.71 -11.48
N LEU A 374 -11.04 -33.54 -10.15
CA LEU A 374 -9.85 -33.80 -9.34
C LEU A 374 -9.73 -35.28 -8.97
N ARG A 375 -8.52 -35.83 -9.06
CA ARG A 375 -8.25 -37.20 -8.62
C ARG A 375 -8.16 -37.26 -7.10
N ALA A 376 -8.85 -38.23 -6.51
CA ALA A 376 -8.74 -38.56 -5.08
C ALA A 376 -7.58 -39.54 -4.80
N PRO A 377 -7.10 -39.62 -3.54
CA PRO A 377 -7.39 -38.70 -2.45
C PRO A 377 -6.73 -37.34 -2.67
N LEU A 378 -7.34 -36.27 -2.14
CA LEU A 378 -6.72 -34.95 -2.11
C LEU A 378 -5.73 -34.87 -0.96
N ASN A 379 -4.58 -34.26 -1.19
CA ASN A 379 -3.64 -33.90 -0.14
C ASN A 379 -3.88 -32.44 0.25
N CYS A 380 -4.43 -32.19 1.43
CA CYS A 380 -4.75 -30.86 1.91
C CYS A 380 -3.93 -30.53 3.17
N LEU A 381 -3.10 -29.50 3.05
CA LEU A 381 -2.06 -29.16 4.00
C LEU A 381 -2.23 -27.71 4.47
N TRP A 382 -2.15 -27.52 5.77
CA TRP A 382 -1.87 -26.25 6.41
C TRP A 382 -0.38 -26.15 6.71
N ILE A 383 0.21 -24.98 6.46
CA ILE A 383 1.60 -24.68 6.81
C ILE A 383 1.61 -23.35 7.56
N ARG A 384 1.96 -23.38 8.85
CA ARG A 384 2.24 -22.18 9.63
C ARG A 384 3.74 -21.94 9.67
N LYS A 385 4.13 -20.69 9.51
CA LYS A 385 5.51 -20.26 9.71
C LYS A 385 5.56 -18.99 10.53
N ASN A 386 6.38 -19.00 11.58
CA ASN A 386 6.63 -17.84 12.41
C ASN A 386 7.92 -17.15 12.00
N TYR A 387 7.89 -15.83 12.09
CA TYR A 387 9.02 -14.94 11.84
C TYR A 387 9.19 -13.99 13.03
N GLY A 388 10.21 -13.13 12.98
CA GLY A 388 10.45 -12.14 14.02
C GLY A 388 11.34 -12.65 15.15
N ALA A 389 11.88 -11.71 15.91
CA ALA A 389 12.93 -11.98 16.89
C ALA A 389 12.43 -12.89 18.03
N GLU A 390 11.17 -12.75 18.45
CA GLU A 390 10.61 -13.60 19.51
C GLU A 390 10.52 -15.08 19.09
N ALA A 391 10.07 -15.35 17.86
CA ALA A 391 9.97 -16.71 17.34
C ALA A 391 11.36 -17.34 17.15
N GLU A 392 12.35 -16.56 16.71
CA GLU A 392 13.75 -17.00 16.61
C GLU A 392 14.34 -17.37 17.97
N ASN A 393 14.18 -16.49 18.96
CA ASN A 393 14.65 -16.73 20.33
C ASN A 393 13.98 -17.94 20.97
N ALA A 394 12.70 -18.19 20.64
CA ALA A 394 11.96 -19.37 21.08
C ALA A 394 12.26 -20.65 20.26
N SER A 395 13.08 -20.57 19.21
CA SER A 395 13.32 -21.68 18.26
C SER A 395 12.03 -22.20 17.58
N MET A 396 11.07 -21.30 17.33
CA MET A 396 9.72 -21.60 16.80
C MET A 396 9.54 -21.16 15.35
N THR A 397 10.62 -21.03 14.58
CA THR A 397 10.64 -20.57 13.18
C THR A 397 10.47 -21.68 12.13
N ALA A 398 10.50 -22.95 12.55
CA ALA A 398 10.27 -24.10 11.67
C ALA A 398 8.82 -24.17 11.19
N ASP A 399 8.61 -24.72 9.98
CA ASP A 399 7.26 -24.97 9.45
C ASP A 399 6.48 -25.91 10.38
N GLU A 400 5.36 -25.46 10.91
CA GLU A 400 4.37 -26.33 11.52
C GLU A 400 3.36 -26.77 10.45
N ARG A 401 3.13 -28.08 10.35
CA ARG A 401 2.29 -28.68 9.32
C ARG A 401 1.12 -29.43 9.93
N ASN A 402 -0.06 -29.28 9.34
CA ASN A 402 -1.23 -30.05 9.70
C ASN A 402 -2.04 -30.42 8.46
N THR A 403 -2.82 -31.50 8.51
CA THR A 403 -3.63 -31.97 7.38
C THR A 403 -5.12 -31.89 7.69
N PHE A 404 -5.95 -31.87 6.65
CA PHE A 404 -7.40 -31.93 6.80
C PHE A 404 -8.04 -32.73 5.68
N ASP A 405 -9.08 -33.49 6.00
CA ASP A 405 -9.68 -34.44 5.05
C ASP A 405 -10.83 -33.82 4.26
N VAL A 406 -10.64 -33.72 2.95
CA VAL A 406 -11.67 -33.25 2.02
C VAL A 406 -12.36 -34.44 1.35
N GLN A 407 -13.58 -34.74 1.77
CA GLN A 407 -14.40 -35.78 1.16
C GLN A 407 -15.08 -35.27 -0.12
N GLN A 408 -14.69 -35.83 -1.27
CA GLN A 408 -15.38 -35.65 -2.55
C GLN A 408 -16.72 -36.40 -2.50
N SER A 409 -17.84 -35.68 -2.44
CA SER A 409 -19.18 -36.28 -2.51
C SER A 409 -19.68 -36.31 -3.95
N THR A 410 -20.00 -37.49 -4.46
CA THR A 410 -20.57 -37.69 -5.80
C THR A 410 -22.00 -37.16 -5.95
N SER A 411 -22.69 -36.87 -4.84
CA SER A 411 -24.11 -36.52 -4.81
C SER A 411 -24.40 -35.04 -4.56
N ALA A 412 -23.38 -34.19 -4.38
CA ALA A 412 -23.52 -32.84 -3.85
C ALA A 412 -23.49 -31.72 -4.93
N ARG A 413 -23.98 -31.97 -6.14
CA ARG A 413 -24.16 -30.89 -7.14
C ARG A 413 -25.16 -29.86 -6.57
N GLY A 414 -24.66 -28.68 -6.19
CA GLY A 414 -25.47 -27.60 -5.59
C GLY A 414 -25.45 -27.52 -4.05
N GLY A 415 -24.62 -28.31 -3.36
CA GLY A 415 -24.45 -28.21 -1.90
C GLY A 415 -23.75 -26.94 -1.44
N LEU A 416 -23.97 -26.54 -0.18
CA LEU A 416 -23.25 -25.42 0.44
C LEU A 416 -21.74 -25.72 0.55
N PRO A 417 -20.87 -24.70 0.48
CA PRO A 417 -19.44 -24.88 0.70
C PRO A 417 -19.14 -25.53 2.06
N LYS A 418 -18.26 -26.54 2.07
CA LYS A 418 -17.74 -27.13 3.30
C LYS A 418 -16.61 -26.25 3.83
N LYS A 419 -16.56 -26.06 5.14
CA LYS A 419 -15.58 -25.21 5.82
C LYS A 419 -14.64 -26.07 6.66
N TYR A 420 -13.35 -25.78 6.57
CA TYR A 420 -12.31 -26.42 7.36
C TYR A 420 -11.52 -25.32 8.08
N ARG A 421 -11.35 -25.47 9.39
CA ARG A 421 -10.78 -24.43 10.24
C ARG A 421 -9.57 -24.92 11.01
N TRP A 422 -8.58 -24.04 11.16
CA TRP A 422 -7.45 -24.24 12.05
C TRP A 422 -7.28 -22.98 12.92
N SER A 423 -7.47 -23.11 14.23
CA SER A 423 -7.29 -22.00 15.19
C SER A 423 -5.86 -21.95 15.70
N ARG A 424 -5.29 -20.76 15.91
CA ARG A 424 -3.95 -20.57 16.48
C ARG A 424 -3.89 -19.31 17.33
N ASP A 425 -3.09 -19.35 18.39
CA ASP A 425 -2.81 -18.19 19.22
C ASP A 425 -1.78 -17.27 18.56
N ALA A 426 -1.97 -15.97 18.73
CA ALA A 426 -1.02 -14.94 18.32
C ALA A 426 0.14 -14.83 19.33
N SER A 427 1.04 -15.81 19.35
CA SER A 427 2.02 -15.96 20.45
C SER A 427 3.31 -15.13 20.31
N PHE A 428 3.69 -14.78 19.09
CA PHE A 428 4.97 -14.12 18.81
C PHE A 428 4.72 -12.82 18.09
N ARG A 429 5.44 -11.77 18.47
CA ARG A 429 5.48 -10.52 17.72
C ARG A 429 6.11 -10.73 16.34
N GLY A 430 5.62 -10.01 15.34
CA GLY A 430 6.14 -10.00 13.98
C GLY A 430 5.09 -10.34 12.93
N ILE A 431 5.53 -10.65 11.71
CA ILE A 431 4.64 -10.95 10.57
C ILE A 431 4.73 -12.43 10.24
N HIS A 432 3.69 -13.17 10.59
CA HIS A 432 3.59 -14.63 10.49
C HIS A 432 2.77 -15.03 9.27
N THR A 433 2.96 -16.25 8.76
CA THR A 433 2.18 -16.72 7.62
C THR A 433 1.44 -18.02 7.92
N MET A 434 0.21 -18.10 7.42
CA MET A 434 -0.57 -19.33 7.31
C MET A 434 -0.83 -19.62 5.84
N GLU A 435 -0.36 -20.75 5.34
CA GLU A 435 -0.59 -21.23 3.98
C GLU A 435 -1.54 -22.43 3.97
N VAL A 436 -2.43 -22.47 2.98
CA VAL A 436 -3.21 -23.64 2.60
C VAL A 436 -2.75 -24.11 1.24
N LYS A 437 -2.41 -25.40 1.14
CA LYS A 437 -2.09 -26.07 -0.12
C LYS A 437 -2.97 -27.29 -0.31
N ILE A 438 -3.62 -27.38 -1.47
CA ILE A 438 -4.43 -28.52 -1.87
C ILE A 438 -3.86 -29.08 -3.16
N SER A 439 -3.51 -30.37 -3.15
CA SER A 439 -3.05 -31.11 -4.33
C SER A 439 -3.99 -32.28 -4.63
N ASP A 440 -4.11 -32.64 -5.90
CA ASP A 440 -4.84 -33.84 -6.32
C ASP A 440 -4.02 -35.13 -6.08
N GLY A 441 -4.63 -36.29 -6.35
CA GLY A 441 -3.99 -37.60 -6.21
C GLY A 441 -2.79 -37.84 -7.12
N ASN A 442 -2.55 -36.99 -8.12
CA ASN A 442 -1.31 -37.01 -8.92
C ASN A 442 -0.21 -36.11 -8.32
N GLY A 443 -0.49 -35.40 -7.22
CA GLY A 443 0.42 -34.42 -6.62
C GLY A 443 0.38 -33.03 -7.28
N THR A 444 -0.55 -32.77 -8.20
CA THR A 444 -0.67 -31.46 -8.83
C THR A 444 -1.33 -30.48 -7.87
N VAL A 445 -0.68 -29.34 -7.58
CA VAL A 445 -1.27 -28.28 -6.76
C VAL A 445 -2.43 -27.64 -7.50
N VAL A 446 -3.63 -27.77 -6.92
CA VAL A 446 -4.88 -27.24 -7.48
C VAL A 446 -5.32 -25.94 -6.81
N PHE A 447 -4.91 -25.72 -5.56
CA PHE A 447 -5.12 -24.48 -4.83
C PHE A 447 -3.95 -24.23 -3.87
N SER A 448 -3.50 -22.99 -3.79
CA SER A 448 -2.42 -22.55 -2.89
C SER A 448 -2.61 -21.08 -2.57
N ASP A 449 -2.81 -20.77 -1.29
CA ASP A 449 -3.01 -19.41 -0.81
C ASP A 449 -2.34 -19.23 0.56
N VAL A 450 -1.92 -18.00 0.86
CA VAL A 450 -1.23 -17.61 2.09
C VAL A 450 -1.83 -16.33 2.64
N ILE A 451 -2.00 -16.30 3.96
CA ILE A 451 -2.40 -15.13 4.74
C ILE A 451 -1.24 -14.76 5.66
N GLY A 452 -0.87 -13.48 5.65
CA GLY A 452 0.04 -12.88 6.61
C GLY A 452 -0.72 -12.27 7.79
N VAL A 453 -0.22 -12.47 9.01
CA VAL A 453 -0.76 -11.87 10.22
C VAL A 453 0.33 -11.09 10.91
N HIS A 454 0.08 -9.79 11.13
CA HIS A 454 0.99 -8.93 11.87
C HIS A 454 0.56 -8.90 13.34
N ILE A 455 1.39 -9.45 14.22
CA ILE A 455 1.13 -9.60 15.66
C ILE A 455 2.00 -8.59 16.41
N ARG A 456 1.41 -7.86 17.36
CA ARG A 456 2.10 -6.84 18.14
C ARG A 456 2.38 -7.20 19.59
#